data_AF-A0AA37NSB8-F1
#
_entry.id   AF-A0AA37NSB8-F1
#
_cell.length_a   1.000
_cell.length_b   1.000
_cell.length_c   1.000
_cell.angle_alpha   90.00
_cell.angle_beta   90.00
_cell.angle_gamma   90.00
#
_symmetry.space_group_name_H-M   'P 1'
#
loop_
_entity.id
_entity.type
_entity.pdbx_description
1 polymer ?
#
loop_
_entity_poly.entity_id
_entity_poly.type
_entity_poly.pdbx_seq_one_letter_code
_entity_poly.pdbx_strand_id
1 'polypeptide(L)'
;MGLMFHQLGMVNAELWWMVVPALIVCVGASNITNFMDGINGITGAYTLATLVPAFLMNMACPFIEESLLTVCILSVLVFCIFNFREKGKAKCFAGDVGSLGAAFIMLFVIGMKVMQTMDPTWLIFLVIYGIDGVTTICHRILLRENLGQAHRKHTFQLMANELKMSHISVSLIFAGIQLLINLGFVYLCPDLAIAHWVYLVGVIIVFGGLNLLFRKKFYHLHAEYLISLKKKDYETNR
;
A
#
# COMPACT_ATOMS: atom_id res chain seq x y z
N MET A 1 0.23 -17.10 5.53
CA MET A 1 -0.72 -16.48 6.49
C MET A 1 -0.92 -17.32 7.75
N GLY A 2 -1.21 -18.63 7.70
CA GLY A 2 -1.45 -19.43 8.92
C GLY A 2 -0.35 -19.34 10.00
N LEU A 3 0.92 -19.54 9.63
CA LEU A 3 2.05 -19.37 10.57
C LEU A 3 2.18 -17.95 11.11
N MET A 4 1.82 -16.94 10.32
CA MET A 4 1.78 -15.55 10.75
C MET A 4 0.74 -15.36 11.85
N PHE A 5 -0.48 -15.87 11.65
CA PHE A 5 -1.54 -15.78 12.66
C PHE A 5 -1.22 -16.56 13.93
N HIS A 6 -0.52 -17.70 13.81
CA HIS A 6 0.01 -18.42 14.95
C HIS A 6 1.03 -17.56 15.73
N GLN A 7 2.00 -16.96 15.04
CA GLN A 7 3.00 -16.09 15.65
C GLN A 7 2.40 -14.81 16.26
N LEU A 8 1.33 -14.29 15.66
CA LEU A 8 0.54 -13.18 16.18
C LEU A 8 -0.32 -13.57 17.39
N GLY A 9 -0.32 -14.85 17.79
CA GLY A 9 -1.11 -15.35 18.90
C GLY A 9 -2.61 -15.42 18.62
N MET A 10 -3.07 -15.29 17.38
CA MET A 10 -4.51 -15.33 17.04
C MET A 10 -5.09 -16.75 17.05
N VAL A 11 -4.25 -17.77 16.86
CA VAL A 11 -4.67 -19.18 16.81
C VAL A 11 -4.75 -19.75 18.22
N ASN A 12 -5.69 -19.22 19.02
CA ASN A 12 -5.97 -19.69 20.38
C ASN A 12 -7.49 -19.66 20.65
N ALA A 13 -7.93 -20.27 21.75
CA ALA A 13 -9.35 -20.42 22.07
C ALA A 13 -10.13 -19.11 22.27
N GLU A 14 -9.44 -18.02 22.65
CA GLU A 14 -10.04 -16.71 22.93
C GLU A 14 -10.08 -15.81 21.69
N LEU A 15 -9.04 -15.87 20.84
CA LEU A 15 -8.83 -14.93 19.73
C LEU A 15 -9.02 -15.54 18.33
N TRP A 16 -9.39 -16.82 18.22
CA TRP A 16 -9.55 -17.50 16.92
C TRP A 16 -10.47 -16.75 15.94
N TRP A 17 -11.49 -16.05 16.45
CA TRP A 17 -12.44 -15.31 15.63
C TRP A 17 -11.77 -14.13 14.90
N MET A 18 -10.66 -13.58 15.42
CA MET A 18 -9.88 -12.51 14.78
C MET A 18 -9.17 -12.99 13.50
N VAL A 19 -8.99 -14.31 13.33
CA VAL A 19 -8.36 -14.88 12.13
C VAL A 19 -9.17 -14.55 10.88
N VAL A 20 -10.50 -14.53 10.96
CA VAL A 20 -11.38 -14.25 9.82
C VAL A 20 -11.20 -12.82 9.29
N PRO A 21 -11.40 -11.75 10.09
CA PRO A 21 -11.15 -10.39 9.62
C PRO A 21 -9.67 -10.16 9.29
N ALA A 22 -8.73 -10.74 10.05
CA ALA A 22 -7.31 -10.63 9.73
C ALA A 22 -6.98 -11.23 8.36
N LEU A 23 -7.59 -12.37 7.99
CA LEU A 23 -7.40 -12.98 6.68
C LEU A 23 -7.92 -12.09 5.55
N ILE A 24 -9.09 -11.47 5.73
CA ILE A 24 -9.64 -10.52 4.74
C ILE A 24 -8.69 -9.34 4.55
N VAL A 25 -8.21 -8.73 5.65
CA VAL A 25 -7.27 -7.61 5.61
C VAL A 25 -5.95 -8.04 4.96
N CYS A 26 -5.40 -9.18 5.34
CA CYS A 26 -4.11 -9.63 4.83
C CYS A 26 -4.17 -9.97 3.34
N VAL A 27 -5.17 -10.74 2.90
CA VAL A 27 -5.35 -11.07 1.48
C VAL A 27 -5.62 -9.80 0.67
N GLY A 28 -6.49 -8.93 1.17
CA GLY A 28 -6.81 -7.65 0.52
C GLY A 28 -5.58 -6.75 0.37
N ALA A 29 -4.87 -6.51 1.45
CA ALA A 29 -3.67 -5.66 1.47
C ALA A 29 -2.51 -6.25 0.65
N SER A 30 -2.31 -7.57 0.67
CA SER A 30 -1.33 -8.23 -0.20
C SER A 30 -1.64 -8.02 -1.68
N ASN A 31 -2.90 -8.22 -2.09
CA ASN A 31 -3.31 -8.01 -3.47
C ASN A 31 -3.21 -6.54 -3.89
N ILE A 32 -3.63 -5.61 -3.03
CA ILE A 32 -3.47 -4.18 -3.28
C ILE A 32 -2.00 -3.83 -3.46
N THR A 33 -1.11 -4.31 -2.58
CA THR A 33 0.33 -4.04 -2.68
C THR A 33 0.91 -4.58 -3.98
N ASN A 34 0.50 -5.78 -4.40
CA ASN A 34 0.88 -6.36 -5.69
C ASN A 34 0.39 -5.49 -6.88
N PHE A 35 -0.86 -5.01 -6.87
CA PHE A 35 -1.36 -4.11 -7.90
C PHE A 35 -0.67 -2.74 -7.93
N MET A 36 -0.24 -2.24 -6.77
CA MET A 36 0.49 -0.98 -6.65
C MET A 36 1.93 -1.05 -7.16
N ASP A 37 2.51 -2.25 -7.29
CA ASP A 37 3.87 -2.48 -7.81
C ASP A 37 3.97 -2.32 -9.34
N GLY A 38 3.43 -1.23 -9.88
CA GLY A 38 3.37 -0.97 -11.33
C GLY A 38 4.38 0.02 -11.88
N ILE A 39 5.15 0.69 -11.02
CA ILE A 39 6.21 1.64 -11.41
C ILE A 39 7.47 1.46 -10.57
N ASN A 40 8.59 1.90 -11.11
CA ASN A 40 9.89 1.82 -10.45
C ASN A 40 9.90 2.61 -9.14
N GLY A 41 10.32 1.96 -8.07
CA GLY A 41 10.57 2.58 -6.77
C GLY A 41 9.37 2.65 -5.83
N ILE A 42 8.13 2.47 -6.31
CA ILE A 42 6.94 2.74 -5.50
C ILE A 42 6.81 1.76 -4.32
N THR A 43 6.90 0.46 -4.57
CA THR A 43 6.79 -0.58 -3.53
C THR A 43 7.95 -0.54 -2.57
N GLY A 44 9.18 -0.35 -3.07
CA GLY A 44 10.36 -0.23 -2.22
C GLY A 44 10.30 1.00 -1.30
N ALA A 45 9.98 2.17 -1.86
CA ALA A 45 9.87 3.39 -1.07
C ALA A 45 8.69 3.36 -0.08
N TYR A 46 7.55 2.81 -0.47
CA TYR A 46 6.39 2.64 0.41
C TYR A 46 6.67 1.68 1.56
N THR A 47 7.40 0.59 1.27
CA THR A 47 7.83 -0.36 2.30
C THR A 47 8.78 0.31 3.30
N LEU A 48 9.72 1.14 2.84
CA LEU A 48 10.58 1.92 3.75
C LEU A 48 9.78 2.94 4.56
N ALA A 49 8.81 3.62 3.94
CA ALA A 49 7.91 4.55 4.64
C ALA A 49 7.04 3.87 5.72
N THR A 50 6.90 2.55 5.66
CA THR A 50 6.22 1.73 6.66
C THR A 50 7.18 1.21 7.72
N LEU A 51 8.29 0.59 7.30
CA LEU A 51 9.23 -0.08 8.19
C LEU A 51 10.09 0.89 9.01
N VAL A 52 10.47 2.05 8.47
CA VAL A 52 11.30 3.03 9.20
C VAL A 52 10.53 3.60 10.41
N PRO A 53 9.29 4.11 10.28
CA PRO A 53 8.52 4.51 11.46
C PRO A 53 8.24 3.36 12.42
N ALA A 54 8.04 2.13 11.91
CA ALA A 54 7.86 0.95 12.77
C ALA A 54 9.13 0.64 13.58
N PHE A 55 10.33 0.80 12.99
CA PHE A 55 11.60 0.68 13.69
C PHE A 55 11.76 1.74 14.77
N LEU A 56 11.47 3.01 14.47
CA LEU A 56 11.52 4.09 15.47
C LEU A 56 10.56 3.85 16.63
N MET A 57 9.34 3.36 16.33
CA MET A 57 8.39 2.96 17.37
C MET A 57 8.91 1.78 18.20
N ASN A 58 9.55 0.78 17.57
CA ASN A 58 10.09 -0.39 18.27
C ASN A 58 11.25 -0.02 19.21
N MET A 59 12.07 0.97 18.85
CA MET A 59 13.12 1.49 19.73
C MET A 59 12.56 2.10 21.03
N ALA A 60 11.38 2.73 20.96
CA ALA A 60 10.75 3.35 22.12
C ALA A 60 9.92 2.35 22.95
N CYS A 61 9.17 1.47 22.29
CA CYS A 61 8.34 0.45 22.92
C CYS A 61 8.45 -0.84 22.09
N PRO A 62 9.36 -1.77 22.47
CA PRO A 62 9.59 -2.99 21.71
C PRO A 62 8.33 -3.84 21.57
N PHE A 63 8.08 -4.31 20.35
CA PHE A 63 6.95 -5.19 20.00
C PHE A 63 7.35 -6.30 19.02
N ILE A 64 8.55 -6.22 18.45
CA ILE A 64 9.13 -7.21 17.55
C ILE A 64 10.66 -7.19 17.67
N GLU A 65 11.30 -8.28 17.29
CA GLU A 65 12.75 -8.40 17.25
C GLU A 65 13.37 -7.32 16.34
N GLU A 66 14.26 -6.51 16.91
CA GLU A 66 14.89 -5.38 16.20
C GLU A 66 15.72 -5.86 14.99
N SER A 67 16.34 -7.04 15.13
CA SER A 67 17.13 -7.67 14.06
C SER A 67 16.30 -7.93 12.80
N LEU A 68 15.03 -8.32 12.95
CA LEU A 68 14.11 -8.56 11.83
C LEU A 68 13.84 -7.25 11.07
N LEU A 69 13.52 -6.17 11.78
CA LEU A 69 13.28 -4.87 11.16
C LEU A 69 14.53 -4.34 10.45
N THR A 70 15.71 -4.46 11.09
CA THR A 70 16.98 -4.06 10.51
C THR A 70 17.27 -4.80 9.20
N VAL A 71 17.14 -6.13 9.18
CA VAL A 71 17.37 -6.94 7.98
C VAL A 71 16.36 -6.61 6.87
N CYS A 72 15.09 -6.44 7.22
CA CYS A 72 14.06 -6.05 6.25
C CYS A 72 14.29 -4.65 5.66
N ILE A 73 14.71 -3.67 6.47
CA ILE A 73 15.02 -2.32 5.97
C ILE A 73 16.24 -2.37 5.05
N LEU A 74 17.32 -3.05 5.46
CA LEU A 74 18.53 -3.19 4.65
C LEU A 74 18.25 -3.91 3.32
N SER A 75 17.44 -4.97 3.32
CA SER A 75 17.11 -5.68 2.08
C SER A 75 16.31 -4.80 1.11
N VAL A 76 15.37 -4.01 1.61
CA VAL A 76 14.59 -3.07 0.78
C VAL A 76 15.48 -1.92 0.29
N LEU A 77 16.41 -1.40 1.10
CA LEU A 77 17.39 -0.41 0.67
C LEU A 77 18.26 -0.93 -0.48
N VAL A 78 18.79 -2.15 -0.35
CA VAL A 78 19.57 -2.81 -1.41
C VAL A 78 18.73 -2.98 -2.67
N PHE A 79 17.48 -3.46 -2.54
CA PHE A 79 16.55 -3.56 -3.68
C PHE A 79 16.34 -2.20 -4.36
N CYS A 80 16.14 -1.13 -3.60
CA CYS A 80 15.96 0.23 -4.12
C CYS A 80 17.16 0.72 -4.95
N ILE A 81 18.40 0.32 -4.66
CA ILE A 81 19.58 0.68 -5.49
C ILE A 81 19.42 0.21 -6.95
N PHE A 82 18.74 -0.92 -7.15
CA PHE A 82 18.50 -1.51 -8.47
C PHE A 82 17.16 -1.11 -9.08
N ASN A 83 16.12 -0.93 -8.26
CA ASN A 83 14.76 -0.67 -8.71
C ASN A 83 14.39 0.82 -8.76
N PHE A 84 14.84 1.63 -7.81
CA PHE A 84 14.47 3.05 -7.66
C PHE A 84 15.19 3.92 -8.71
N ARG A 85 14.75 3.80 -9.96
CA ARG A 85 15.35 4.42 -11.14
C ARG A 85 14.27 4.89 -12.09
N GLU A 86 14.63 5.81 -12.97
CA GLU A 86 13.70 6.28 -13.99
C GLU A 86 13.19 5.15 -14.91
N LYS A 87 12.05 5.40 -15.55
CA LYS A 87 11.39 4.43 -16.44
C LYS A 87 12.37 3.88 -17.48
N GLY A 88 12.39 2.56 -17.63
CA GLY A 88 13.31 1.85 -18.55
C GLY A 88 14.74 1.69 -18.05
N LYS A 89 15.09 2.19 -16.85
CA LYS A 89 16.43 2.07 -16.26
C LYS A 89 16.51 1.15 -15.04
N ALA A 90 15.39 0.59 -14.58
CA ALA A 90 15.38 -0.37 -13.47
C ALA A 90 16.14 -1.64 -13.88
N LYS A 91 17.01 -2.11 -12.99
CA LYS A 91 17.80 -3.32 -13.20
C LYS A 91 17.12 -4.57 -12.66
N CYS A 92 16.23 -4.41 -11.69
CA CYS A 92 15.47 -5.47 -11.05
C CYS A 92 14.04 -4.95 -10.76
N PHE A 93 13.06 -5.81 -10.95
CA PHE A 93 11.67 -5.58 -10.57
C PHE A 93 11.33 -6.46 -9.38
N ALA A 94 10.48 -5.99 -8.47
CA ALA A 94 10.02 -6.81 -7.35
C ALA A 94 9.21 -8.00 -7.86
N GLY A 95 8.31 -7.75 -8.83
CA GLY A 95 7.43 -8.78 -9.36
C GLY A 95 6.47 -9.29 -8.28
N ASP A 96 5.76 -10.38 -8.57
CA ASP A 96 4.77 -10.91 -7.64
C ASP A 96 5.41 -11.40 -6.34
N VAL A 97 6.55 -12.07 -6.43
CA VAL A 97 7.27 -12.59 -5.25
C VAL A 97 7.74 -11.45 -4.35
N GLY A 98 8.33 -10.40 -4.93
CA GLY A 98 8.84 -9.26 -4.16
C GLY A 98 7.74 -8.41 -3.54
N SER A 99 6.69 -8.10 -4.30
CA SER A 99 5.57 -7.27 -3.83
C SER A 99 4.72 -7.98 -2.78
N LEU A 100 4.41 -9.27 -2.96
CA LEU A 100 3.71 -10.07 -1.95
C LEU A 100 4.56 -10.29 -0.71
N GLY A 101 5.88 -10.50 -0.87
CA GLY A 101 6.83 -10.59 0.23
C GLY A 101 6.89 -9.30 1.05
N ALA A 102 6.99 -8.15 0.40
CA ALA A 102 6.95 -6.84 1.05
C ALA A 102 5.64 -6.61 1.80
N ALA A 103 4.51 -6.94 1.19
CA ALA A 103 3.20 -6.85 1.84
C ALA A 103 3.12 -7.72 3.09
N PHE A 104 3.61 -8.97 3.00
CA PHE A 104 3.61 -9.90 4.13
C PHE A 104 4.47 -9.40 5.29
N ILE A 105 5.67 -8.87 5.01
CA ILE A 105 6.55 -8.30 6.04
C ILE A 105 5.87 -7.10 6.72
N MET A 106 5.31 -6.17 5.94
CA MET A 106 4.61 -5.01 6.51
C MET A 106 3.40 -5.44 7.35
N LEU A 107 2.56 -6.35 6.84
CA LEU A 107 1.40 -6.87 7.57
C LEU A 107 1.79 -7.60 8.84
N PHE A 108 2.89 -8.36 8.84
CA PHE A 108 3.36 -9.04 10.03
C PHE A 108 3.85 -8.05 11.09
N VAL A 109 4.69 -7.08 10.71
CA VAL A 109 5.19 -6.04 11.62
C VAL A 109 4.04 -5.24 12.23
N ILE A 110 3.11 -4.76 11.40
CA ILE A 110 1.95 -3.99 11.90
C ILE A 110 1.01 -4.88 12.70
N GLY A 111 0.83 -6.14 12.30
CA GLY A 111 0.07 -7.13 13.04
C GLY A 111 0.61 -7.35 14.45
N MET A 112 1.93 -7.41 14.64
CA MET A 112 2.54 -7.52 15.97
C MET A 112 2.15 -6.34 16.85
N LYS A 113 2.16 -5.11 16.30
CA LYS A 113 1.74 -3.92 17.04
C LYS A 113 0.25 -3.90 17.36
N VAL A 114 -0.60 -4.27 16.40
CA VAL A 114 -2.05 -4.41 16.58
C VAL A 114 -2.34 -5.40 17.71
N MET A 115 -1.69 -6.56 17.72
CA MET A 115 -1.94 -7.59 18.75
C MET A 115 -1.38 -7.20 20.11
N GLN A 116 -0.24 -6.51 20.17
CA GLN A 116 0.31 -6.01 21.43
C GLN A 116 -0.61 -4.99 22.10
N THR A 117 -1.24 -4.12 21.31
CA THR A 117 -2.07 -3.02 21.81
C THR A 117 -3.56 -3.30 21.79
N MET A 118 -3.99 -4.37 21.13
CA MET A 118 -5.38 -4.67 20.77
C MET A 118 -6.06 -3.52 20.01
N ASP A 119 -5.28 -2.72 19.27
CA ASP A 119 -5.75 -1.54 18.55
C ASP A 119 -5.61 -1.74 17.02
N PRO A 120 -6.70 -1.88 16.26
CA PRO A 120 -6.62 -2.05 14.81
C PRO A 120 -6.23 -0.77 14.06
N THR A 121 -6.22 0.40 14.71
CA THR A 121 -5.92 1.68 14.03
C THR A 121 -4.48 1.76 13.54
N TRP A 122 -3.56 0.93 14.05
CA TRP A 122 -2.20 0.77 13.52
C TRP A 122 -2.15 0.35 12.05
N LEU A 123 -3.25 -0.16 11.48
CA LEU A 123 -3.40 -0.36 10.03
C LEU A 123 -3.25 0.95 9.22
N ILE A 124 -3.23 2.12 9.88
CA ILE A 124 -2.91 3.40 9.26
C ILE A 124 -1.57 3.40 8.53
N PHE A 125 -0.64 2.54 8.95
CA PHE A 125 0.65 2.35 8.31
C PHE A 125 0.57 1.89 6.85
N LEU A 126 -0.60 1.40 6.42
CA LEU A 126 -0.88 0.91 5.07
C LEU A 126 -1.97 1.74 4.35
N VAL A 127 -2.36 2.89 4.93
CA VAL A 127 -3.60 3.58 4.56
C VAL A 127 -3.61 4.15 3.15
N ILE A 128 -2.49 4.68 2.63
CA ILE A 128 -2.48 5.30 1.30
C ILE A 128 -2.66 4.26 0.19
N TYR A 129 -1.98 3.11 0.29
CA TYR A 129 -2.23 1.98 -0.60
C TYR A 129 -3.66 1.46 -0.41
N GLY A 130 -4.13 1.33 0.83
CA GLY A 130 -5.50 0.94 1.15
C GLY A 130 -6.55 1.84 0.49
N ILE A 131 -6.40 3.16 0.58
CA ILE A 131 -7.30 4.14 -0.02
C ILE A 131 -7.33 3.98 -1.54
N ASP A 132 -6.16 3.98 -2.21
CA ASP A 132 -6.15 3.90 -3.68
C ASP A 132 -6.67 2.54 -4.17
N GLY A 133 -6.31 1.45 -3.49
CA GLY A 133 -6.78 0.10 -3.79
C GLY A 133 -8.28 -0.07 -3.60
N VAL A 134 -8.80 0.24 -2.41
CA VAL A 134 -10.22 0.07 -2.08
C VAL A 134 -11.09 0.96 -2.96
N THR A 135 -10.74 2.24 -3.13
CA THR A 135 -11.53 3.13 -3.98
C THR A 135 -11.52 2.70 -5.45
N THR A 136 -10.41 2.15 -5.94
CA THR A 136 -10.33 1.56 -7.29
C THR A 136 -11.22 0.32 -7.41
N ILE A 137 -11.19 -0.59 -6.43
CA ILE A 137 -12.05 -1.77 -6.40
C ILE A 137 -13.53 -1.37 -6.38
N CYS A 138 -13.92 -0.45 -5.48
CA CYS A 138 -15.29 0.06 -5.42
C CYS A 138 -15.73 0.66 -6.76
N HIS A 139 -14.88 1.47 -7.40
CA HIS A 139 -15.18 2.04 -8.70
C HIS A 139 -15.38 0.98 -9.79
N ARG A 140 -14.58 -0.09 -9.80
CA ARG A 140 -14.73 -1.21 -10.75
C ARG A 140 -16.02 -2.00 -10.51
N ILE A 141 -16.39 -2.23 -9.25
CA ILE A 141 -17.66 -2.88 -8.89
C ILE A 141 -18.84 -2.05 -9.39
N LEU A 142 -18.81 -0.72 -9.19
CA LEU A 142 -19.85 0.20 -9.67
C LEU A 142 -19.98 0.18 -11.20
N LEU A 143 -18.86 0.03 -11.91
CA LEU A 143 -18.83 -0.12 -13.38
C LEU A 143 -19.12 -1.55 -13.86
N ARG A 144 -19.40 -2.49 -12.95
CA ARG A 144 -19.64 -3.92 -13.22
C ARG A 144 -18.51 -4.58 -14.04
N GLU A 145 -17.28 -4.15 -13.81
CA GLU A 145 -16.11 -4.75 -14.46
C GLU A 145 -15.71 -6.06 -13.78
N ASN A 146 -15.14 -6.98 -14.55
CA ASN A 146 -14.55 -8.19 -14.00
C ASN A 146 -13.29 -7.83 -13.21
N LEU A 147 -13.29 -8.06 -11.90
CA LEU A 147 -12.19 -7.71 -11.00
C LEU A 147 -10.89 -8.48 -11.29
N GLY A 148 -10.98 -9.69 -11.86
CA GLY A 148 -9.82 -10.52 -12.21
C GLY A 148 -9.08 -10.06 -13.48
N GLN A 149 -9.64 -9.13 -14.23
CA GLN A 149 -8.97 -8.55 -15.40
C GLN A 149 -8.00 -7.44 -14.99
N ALA A 150 -6.88 -7.33 -15.71
CA ALA A 150 -5.93 -6.25 -15.51
C ALA A 150 -6.59 -4.88 -15.75
N HIS A 151 -6.26 -3.89 -14.92
CA HIS A 151 -6.81 -2.54 -15.03
C HIS A 151 -5.73 -1.48 -14.82
N ARG A 152 -6.02 -0.26 -15.30
CA ARG A 152 -5.12 0.89 -15.26
C ARG A 152 -5.76 2.12 -14.60
N LYS A 153 -6.49 1.90 -13.51
CA LYS A 153 -7.33 2.92 -12.85
C LYS A 153 -6.77 3.46 -11.52
N HIS A 154 -5.64 2.92 -11.07
CA HIS A 154 -4.99 3.41 -9.86
C HIS A 154 -4.49 4.84 -10.05
N THR A 155 -4.45 5.59 -8.96
CA THR A 155 -4.05 7.00 -8.99
C THR A 155 -2.60 7.15 -9.42
N PHE A 156 -1.72 6.25 -8.97
CA PHE A 156 -0.32 6.27 -9.41
C PHE A 156 -0.18 6.01 -10.92
N GLN A 157 -1.03 5.15 -11.50
CA GLN A 157 -1.03 4.87 -12.93
C GLN A 157 -1.46 6.09 -13.73
N LEU A 158 -2.47 6.82 -13.24
CA LEU A 158 -2.93 8.06 -13.87
C LEU A 158 -1.82 9.12 -13.85
N MET A 159 -1.11 9.27 -12.72
CA MET A 159 0.03 10.18 -12.58
C MET A 159 1.20 9.80 -13.50
N ALA A 160 1.62 8.54 -13.49
CA ALA A 160 2.81 8.11 -14.22
C ALA A 160 2.55 7.95 -15.74
N ASN A 161 1.40 7.40 -16.12
CA ASN A 161 1.12 7.08 -17.52
C ASN A 161 0.40 8.18 -18.26
N GLU A 162 -0.62 8.81 -17.67
CA GLU A 162 -1.41 9.83 -18.37
C GLU A 162 -0.82 11.23 -18.17
N LEU A 163 -0.45 11.59 -16.93
CA LEU A 163 0.21 12.87 -16.65
C LEU A 163 1.72 12.88 -16.95
N LYS A 164 2.28 11.74 -17.36
CA LYS A 164 3.71 11.57 -17.71
C LYS A 164 4.68 12.00 -16.59
N MET A 165 4.24 11.96 -15.34
CA MET A 165 5.12 12.20 -14.20
C MET A 165 6.17 11.10 -14.13
N SER A 166 7.39 11.44 -13.68
CA SER A 166 8.46 10.45 -13.54
C SER A 166 8.09 9.39 -12.50
N HIS A 167 8.53 8.14 -12.72
CA HIS A 167 8.26 7.05 -11.79
C HIS A 167 8.79 7.36 -10.39
N ILE A 168 9.95 8.01 -10.32
CA ILE A 168 10.59 8.41 -9.07
C ILE A 168 9.73 9.43 -8.33
N SER A 169 9.26 10.49 -9.01
CA SER A 169 8.44 11.52 -8.37
C SER A 169 7.13 10.95 -7.82
N VAL A 170 6.44 10.10 -8.58
CA VAL A 170 5.21 9.46 -8.11
C VAL A 170 5.49 8.57 -6.89
N SER A 171 6.58 7.79 -6.94
CA SER A 171 6.99 6.92 -5.82
C SER A 171 7.30 7.71 -4.55
N LEU A 172 8.02 8.84 -4.67
CA LEU A 172 8.32 9.72 -3.55
C LEU A 172 7.08 10.40 -2.98
N ILE A 173 6.10 10.77 -3.82
CA ILE A 173 4.84 11.35 -3.34
C ILE A 173 4.09 10.33 -2.47
N PHE A 174 3.91 9.11 -2.97
CA PHE A 174 3.22 8.06 -2.22
C PHE A 174 3.95 7.70 -0.92
N ALA A 175 5.26 7.48 -1.00
CA ALA A 175 6.08 7.16 0.18
C ALA A 175 6.16 8.31 1.17
N GLY A 176 6.32 9.54 0.70
CA GLY A 176 6.41 10.74 1.53
C GLY A 176 5.12 11.02 2.28
N ILE A 177 3.96 10.93 1.60
CA ILE A 177 2.65 11.07 2.26
C ILE A 177 2.48 9.99 3.33
N GLN A 178 2.75 8.72 3.00
CA GLN A 178 2.61 7.64 3.98
C GLN A 178 3.56 7.82 5.17
N LEU A 179 4.81 8.23 4.92
CA LEU A 179 5.79 8.50 5.97
C LEU A 179 5.31 9.61 6.92
N LEU A 180 4.79 10.71 6.38
CA LEU A 180 4.27 11.82 7.18
C LEU A 180 3.05 11.40 8.01
N ILE A 181 2.15 10.60 7.44
CA ILE A 181 1.00 10.03 8.16
C ILE A 181 1.50 9.14 9.31
N ASN A 182 2.47 8.26 9.05
CA ASN A 182 2.98 7.33 10.06
C ASN A 182 3.69 8.07 11.20
N LEU A 183 4.57 9.01 10.88
CA LEU A 183 5.26 9.81 11.88
C LEU A 183 4.29 10.73 12.65
N GLY A 184 3.30 11.31 11.96
CA GLY A 184 2.25 12.10 12.61
C GLY A 184 1.42 11.26 13.57
N PHE A 185 1.05 10.03 13.19
CA PHE A 185 0.35 9.10 14.06
C PHE A 185 1.19 8.74 15.30
N VAL A 186 2.48 8.42 15.12
CA VAL A 186 3.37 8.01 16.22
C VAL A 186 3.71 9.15 17.17
N TYR A 187 3.98 10.37 16.68
CA TYR A 187 4.54 11.45 17.49
C TYR A 187 3.56 12.56 17.85
N LEU A 188 2.47 12.73 17.09
CA LEU A 188 1.51 13.82 17.32
C LEU A 188 0.17 13.32 17.85
N CYS A 189 -0.20 12.06 17.59
CA CYS A 189 -1.44 11.49 18.09
C CYS A 189 -1.28 11.12 19.58
N PRO A 190 -2.11 11.66 20.48
CA PRO A 190 -2.13 11.20 21.87
C PRO A 190 -2.53 9.73 21.96
N ASP A 191 -1.97 9.01 22.94
CA ASP A 191 -2.28 7.60 23.21
C ASP A 191 -3.67 7.45 23.86
N LEU A 192 -4.69 7.76 23.07
CA LEU A 192 -6.10 7.67 23.43
C LEU A 192 -6.83 7.06 22.24
N ALA A 193 -7.59 5.99 22.49
CA ALA A 193 -8.31 5.27 21.43
C ALA A 193 -9.15 6.19 20.53
N ILE A 194 -9.83 7.18 21.10
CA ILE A 194 -10.62 8.15 20.33
C ILE A 194 -9.72 8.98 19.40
N ALA A 195 -8.55 9.42 19.86
CA ALA A 195 -7.62 10.20 19.05
C ALA A 195 -7.10 9.37 17.86
N HIS A 196 -6.75 8.10 18.09
CA HIS A 196 -6.31 7.19 17.04
C HIS A 196 -7.38 7.00 15.95
N TRP A 197 -8.63 6.76 16.37
CA TRP A 197 -9.76 6.62 15.44
C TRP A 197 -10.05 7.91 14.67
N VAL A 198 -10.04 9.07 15.35
CA VAL A 198 -10.22 10.37 14.70
C VAL A 198 -9.13 10.63 13.67
N TYR A 199 -7.88 10.31 14.00
CA TYR A 199 -6.76 10.46 13.08
C TYR A 199 -6.92 9.54 11.86
N LEU A 200 -7.18 8.25 12.06
CA LEU A 200 -7.38 7.27 10.98
C LEU A 200 -8.54 7.66 10.06
N VAL A 201 -9.71 7.96 10.62
CA VAL A 201 -10.90 8.34 9.85
C VAL A 201 -10.67 9.67 9.13
N GLY A 202 -10.03 10.63 9.79
CA GLY A 202 -9.67 11.92 9.19
C GLY A 202 -8.76 11.75 7.97
N VAL A 203 -7.71 10.93 8.08
CA VAL A 203 -6.81 10.60 6.97
C VAL A 203 -7.57 9.91 5.82
N ILE A 204 -8.43 8.92 6.13
CA ILE A 204 -9.24 8.23 5.12
C ILE A 204 -10.17 9.20 4.38
N ILE A 205 -10.85 10.11 5.09
CA ILE A 205 -11.76 11.08 4.49
C ILE A 205 -10.98 12.07 3.61
N VAL A 206 -9.90 12.66 4.13
CA VAL A 206 -9.12 13.67 3.40
C VAL A 206 -8.47 13.06 2.16
N PHE A 207 -7.69 11.99 2.32
CA PHE A 207 -6.98 11.39 1.19
C PHE A 207 -7.90 10.60 0.28
N GLY A 208 -8.97 9.98 0.79
CA GLY A 208 -10.02 9.37 -0.03
C GLY A 208 -10.75 10.39 -0.89
N GLY A 209 -11.12 11.53 -0.32
CA GLY A 209 -11.71 12.66 -1.05
C GLY A 209 -10.76 13.21 -2.12
N LEU A 210 -9.51 13.48 -1.77
CA LEU A 210 -8.48 13.95 -2.72
C LEU A 210 -8.27 12.95 -3.86
N ASN A 211 -8.20 11.65 -3.54
CA ASN A 211 -8.00 10.56 -4.49
C ASN A 211 -9.19 10.45 -5.47
N LEU A 212 -10.43 10.57 -4.99
CA LEU A 212 -11.63 10.62 -5.82
C LEU A 212 -11.70 11.88 -6.69
N LEU A 213 -11.42 13.06 -6.13
CA LEU A 213 -11.41 14.33 -6.86
C LEU A 213 -10.33 14.33 -7.95
N PHE A 214 -9.13 13.84 -7.62
CA PHE A 214 -8.03 13.70 -8.56
C PHE A 214 -8.40 12.80 -9.73
N ARG A 215 -8.95 11.61 -9.45
CA ARG A 215 -9.42 10.73 -10.51
C ARG A 215 -10.54 11.38 -11.31
N LYS A 216 -11.56 11.98 -10.69
CA LYS A 216 -12.63 12.68 -11.42
C LYS A 216 -12.08 13.74 -12.38
N LYS A 217 -11.07 14.51 -11.96
CA LYS A 217 -10.45 15.55 -12.78
C LYS A 217 -9.69 14.98 -13.98
N PHE A 218 -8.93 13.91 -13.79
CA PHE A 218 -7.99 13.42 -14.81
C PHE A 218 -8.43 12.14 -15.53
N TYR A 219 -9.58 11.55 -15.16
CA TYR A 219 -10.06 10.30 -15.76
C TYR A 219 -10.38 10.41 -17.26
N HIS A 220 -10.68 11.62 -17.76
CA HIS A 220 -10.91 11.85 -19.19
C HIS A 220 -9.71 11.43 -20.04
N LEU A 221 -8.47 11.64 -19.56
CA LEU A 221 -7.26 11.21 -20.24
C LEU A 221 -7.19 9.68 -20.38
N HIS A 222 -7.62 8.97 -19.34
CA HIS A 222 -7.68 7.51 -19.39
C HIS A 222 -8.76 7.01 -20.36
N ALA A 223 -9.91 7.68 -20.41
CA ALA A 223 -10.96 7.37 -21.37
C ALA A 223 -10.49 7.57 -22.82
N GLU A 224 -9.77 8.67 -23.11
CA GLU A 224 -9.15 8.93 -24.41
C GLU A 224 -8.12 7.84 -24.78
N TYR A 225 -7.30 7.42 -23.83
CA TYR A 225 -6.36 6.31 -24.03
C TYR A 225 -7.08 5.01 -24.43
N LEU A 226 -8.17 4.64 -23.75
CA LEU A 226 -8.95 3.44 -24.09
C LEU A 226 -9.58 3.53 -25.49
N ILE A 227 -10.03 4.71 -25.90
CA ILE A 227 -10.54 4.93 -27.26
C ILE A 227 -9.42 4.75 -28.30
N SER A 228 -8.22 5.24 -28.00
CA SER A 228 -7.07 5.12 -28.90
C SER A 228 -6.65 3.67 -29.14
N LEU A 229 -6.76 2.81 -28.12
CA LEU A 229 -6.49 1.37 -28.24
C LEU A 229 -7.50 0.69 -29.17
N LYS A 230 -8.80 0.91 -28.96
CA LYS A 230 -9.85 0.35 -29.83
C LYS A 230 -9.67 0.73 -31.29
N LYS A 231 -9.25 1.97 -31.54
CA LYS A 231 -8.96 2.44 -32.90
C LYS A 231 -7.78 1.69 -33.52
N LYS A 232 -6.68 1.51 -32.78
CA LYS A 232 -5.52 0.72 -33.24
C LYS A 232 -5.87 -0.74 -33.52
N ASP A 233 -6.65 -1.38 -32.65
CA ASP A 233 -7.07 -2.77 -32.84
C ASP A 233 -7.94 -2.92 -34.10
N TYR A 234 -8.81 -1.94 -34.38
CA TYR A 234 -9.58 -1.91 -35.62
C TYR A 234 -8.70 -1.74 -36.86
N GLU A 235 -7.69 -0.86 -36.79
CA GLU A 235 -6.73 -0.63 -37.90
C GLU A 235 -5.80 -1.83 -38.14
N THR A 236 -5.48 -2.60 -37.11
CA THR A 236 -4.56 -3.75 -37.20
C THR A 236 -5.27 -5.04 -37.68
N ASN A 237 -6.58 -5.12 -37.47
CA ASN A 237 -7.43 -6.25 -37.91
C ASN A 237 -8.11 -6.02 -39.28
N ARG A 238 -7.67 -5.02 -40.04
CA ARG A 238 -8.06 -4.75 -41.43
C ARG A 238 -6.95 -5.16 -42.39
#